data_AF-A0A1H8ED66-F1
#
_entry.id   AF-A0A1H8ED66-F1
#
_cell.length_a   1.000
_cell.length_b   1.000
_cell.length_c   1.000
_cell.angle_alpha   90.00
_cell.angle_beta   90.00
_cell.angle_gamma   90.00
#
_symmetry.space_group_name_H-M   'P 1'
#
loop_
_entity.id
_entity.type
_entity.pdbx_description
1 polymer ?
#
loop_
_entity_poly.entity_id
_entity_poly.type
_entity_poly.pdbx_seq_one_letter_code
_entity_poly.pdbx_strand_id
1 'polypeptide(L)'
;MNLKMLTANVLVACGAILSIQAHAVTVDFEDVPAYTDQDFSSGGFDFSLVGDGAAVTPTGSYCGAQCPDNGTQYFVAPYGPESTSLTMTKAGGGLFGLSSFDGAGAFNFGEGSIFIPNQIDVTGVLAGGGTVHQAFQIDKSTGSTGGLNFTSYAFSSSFTNLVSVRFSSSGSDLSEFNGFSIDNINATAVTAVPEPETYAMLLAGLGMMGVIGRRRRKA
;
A
#
# COMPACT_ATOMS: atom_id res chain seq x y z
N MET A 1 -18.50 33.87 -65.24
CA MET A 1 -18.06 34.42 -63.94
C MET A 1 -18.04 33.26 -62.95
N ASN A 2 -16.86 32.65 -62.72
CA ASN A 2 -16.73 31.44 -61.90
C ASN A 2 -16.36 31.82 -60.47
N LEU A 3 -17.28 31.60 -59.53
CA LEU A 3 -17.06 31.81 -58.11
C LEU A 3 -16.43 30.54 -57.52
N LYS A 4 -15.14 30.58 -57.20
CA LYS A 4 -14.48 29.60 -56.32
C LYS A 4 -14.42 30.22 -54.92
N MET A 5 -15.05 29.61 -53.92
CA MET A 5 -14.82 30.01 -52.53
C MET A 5 -14.72 28.81 -51.59
N LEU A 6 -13.48 28.64 -51.12
CA LEU A 6 -12.93 27.90 -49.98
C LEU A 6 -13.84 26.99 -49.15
N THR A 7 -13.49 25.70 -49.14
CA THR A 7 -13.81 24.76 -48.06
C THR A 7 -12.90 25.02 -46.86
N ALA A 8 -13.49 25.36 -45.71
CA ALA A 8 -12.79 25.49 -44.44
C ALA A 8 -12.66 24.10 -43.78
N ASN A 9 -11.43 23.57 -43.74
CA ASN A 9 -11.12 22.38 -42.96
C ASN A 9 -11.06 22.75 -41.47
N VAL A 10 -12.14 22.45 -40.74
CA VAL A 10 -12.14 22.47 -39.27
C VAL A 10 -11.40 21.23 -38.79
N LEU A 11 -10.19 21.42 -38.26
CA LEU A 11 -9.44 20.38 -37.58
C LEU A 11 -9.99 20.28 -36.15
N VAL A 12 -10.83 19.27 -35.89
CA VAL A 12 -11.30 18.95 -34.53
C VAL A 12 -10.15 18.31 -33.76
N ALA A 13 -9.55 19.06 -32.83
CA ALA A 13 -8.60 18.50 -31.88
C ALA A 13 -9.40 17.76 -30.79
N CYS A 14 -9.45 16.43 -30.89
CA CYS A 14 -10.03 15.57 -29.88
C CYS A 14 -9.08 15.55 -28.66
N GLY A 15 -9.43 16.28 -27.60
CA GLY A 15 -8.70 16.22 -26.33
C GLY A 15 -8.93 14.87 -25.66
N ALA A 16 -7.90 14.02 -25.61
CA ALA A 16 -7.95 12.78 -24.87
C ALA A 16 -8.01 13.09 -23.37
N ILE A 17 -9.19 12.93 -22.75
CA ILE A 17 -9.32 12.90 -21.30
C ILE A 17 -8.74 11.56 -20.84
N LEU A 18 -7.51 11.58 -20.33
CA LEU A 18 -6.93 10.40 -19.67
C LEU A 18 -7.67 10.20 -18.34
N SER A 19 -8.43 9.11 -18.25
CA SER A 19 -9.07 8.70 -17.02
C SER A 19 -8.03 8.24 -16.01
N ILE A 20 -8.17 8.69 -14.75
CA ILE A 20 -7.41 8.15 -13.63
C ILE A 20 -7.87 6.70 -13.45
N GLN A 21 -6.99 5.74 -13.77
CA GLN A 21 -7.26 4.33 -13.48
C GLN A 21 -6.70 4.03 -12.08
N ALA A 22 -7.59 3.70 -11.15
CA ALA A 22 -7.21 3.02 -9.93
C ALA A 22 -6.99 1.54 -10.26
N HIS A 23 -5.84 0.99 -9.89
CA HIS A 23 -5.56 -0.44 -10.03
C HIS A 23 -5.42 -1.08 -8.64
N ALA A 24 -5.97 -2.29 -8.49
CA ALA A 24 -5.81 -3.08 -7.28
C ALA A 24 -4.40 -3.69 -7.24
N VAL A 25 -3.75 -3.65 -6.10
CA VAL A 25 -2.43 -4.24 -5.86
C VAL A 25 -2.49 -5.00 -4.56
N THR A 26 -1.97 -6.22 -4.56
CA THR A 26 -1.75 -7.01 -3.34
C THR A 26 -0.28 -6.90 -2.99
N VAL A 27 0.02 -6.48 -1.76
CA VAL A 27 1.36 -6.51 -1.19
C VAL A 27 1.48 -7.78 -0.35
N ASP A 28 2.22 -8.75 -0.87
CA ASP A 28 2.45 -10.09 -0.30
C ASP A 28 3.90 -10.29 0.17
N PHE A 29 4.72 -9.24 0.08
CA PHE A 29 6.14 -9.23 0.50
C PHE A 29 7.06 -10.21 -0.23
N GLU A 30 6.60 -10.89 -1.28
CA GLU A 30 7.42 -11.88 -2.00
C GLU A 30 8.51 -11.25 -2.87
N ASP A 31 8.40 -9.94 -3.13
CA ASP A 31 9.42 -9.12 -3.78
C ASP A 31 10.48 -8.57 -2.81
N VAL A 32 10.34 -8.83 -1.50
CA VAL A 32 11.27 -8.40 -0.45
C VAL A 32 12.25 -9.52 -0.11
N PRO A 33 13.56 -9.25 0.04
CA PRO A 33 14.50 -10.24 0.54
C PRO A 33 14.11 -10.75 1.94
N ALA A 34 14.18 -12.07 2.12
CA ALA A 34 13.99 -12.71 3.41
C ALA A 34 14.89 -12.10 4.51
N TYR A 35 14.33 -11.95 5.71
CA TYR A 35 14.95 -11.37 6.90
C TYR A 35 15.29 -9.88 6.78
N THR A 36 14.57 -9.13 5.93
CA THR A 36 14.71 -7.68 5.87
C THR A 36 14.19 -7.06 7.16
N ASP A 37 15.08 -6.45 7.94
CA ASP A 37 14.84 -5.84 9.27
C ASP A 37 14.98 -4.31 9.28
N GLN A 38 14.96 -3.70 8.10
CA GLN A 38 15.00 -2.25 7.88
C GLN A 38 13.84 -1.83 7.00
N ASP A 39 13.68 -0.51 6.78
CA ASP A 39 12.75 0.04 5.81
C ASP A 39 12.93 -0.60 4.42
N PHE A 40 11.81 -0.91 3.77
CA PHE A 40 11.78 -1.66 2.51
C PHE A 40 10.64 -1.18 1.60
N SER A 41 10.67 -1.63 0.34
CA SER A 41 9.60 -1.37 -0.62
C SER A 41 9.03 -2.69 -1.12
N SER A 42 7.71 -2.74 -1.31
CA SER A 42 7.01 -3.92 -1.82
C SER A 42 5.72 -3.50 -2.53
N GLY A 43 5.40 -4.11 -3.68
CA GLY A 43 4.15 -3.85 -4.39
C GLY A 43 3.92 -2.37 -4.79
N GLY A 44 5.00 -1.60 -4.96
CA GLY A 44 4.93 -0.17 -5.22
C GLY A 44 4.47 0.66 -4.01
N PHE A 45 4.75 0.20 -2.80
CA PHE A 45 4.61 0.92 -1.54
C PHE A 45 5.93 0.90 -0.79
N ASP A 46 6.17 1.95 -0.01
CA ASP A 46 7.31 2.06 0.89
C ASP A 46 6.85 1.81 2.33
N PHE A 47 7.63 1.01 3.05
CA PHE A 47 7.35 0.56 4.40
C PHE A 47 8.45 1.04 5.33
N SER A 48 8.06 1.79 6.36
CA SER A 48 8.94 2.21 7.45
C SER A 48 8.66 1.41 8.70
N LEU A 49 9.73 0.85 9.26
CA LEU A 49 9.69 -0.09 10.36
C LEU A 49 10.09 0.57 11.67
N VAL A 50 9.33 0.29 12.73
CA VAL A 50 9.70 0.66 14.10
C VAL A 50 9.50 -0.55 15.00
N GLY A 51 10.52 -0.94 15.76
CA GLY A 51 10.45 -2.00 16.77
C GLY A 51 11.50 -3.08 16.58
N ASP A 52 12.06 -3.55 17.71
CA ASP A 52 13.15 -4.51 17.70
C ASP A 52 12.70 -5.89 17.21
N GLY A 53 13.50 -6.47 16.32
CA GLY A 53 13.27 -7.80 15.74
C GLY A 53 12.21 -7.85 14.66
N ALA A 54 11.53 -6.76 14.35
CA ALA A 54 10.55 -6.76 13.27
C ALA A 54 11.25 -6.99 11.91
N ALA A 55 10.64 -7.82 11.06
CA ALA A 55 11.25 -8.21 9.79
C ALA A 55 10.22 -8.77 8.80
N VAL A 56 10.56 -8.74 7.52
CA VAL A 56 9.95 -9.66 6.54
C VAL A 56 10.63 -11.02 6.66
N THR A 57 9.87 -12.07 6.95
CA THR A 57 10.42 -13.40 7.21
C THR A 57 9.86 -14.47 6.27
N PRO A 58 10.68 -15.46 5.88
CA PRO A 58 10.17 -16.67 5.24
C PRO A 58 9.41 -17.55 6.23
N THR A 59 8.61 -18.44 5.65
CA THR A 59 7.79 -19.42 6.37
C THR A 59 8.59 -20.24 7.39
N GLY A 60 8.01 -20.41 8.57
CA GLY A 60 8.48 -21.32 9.62
C GLY A 60 9.88 -21.07 10.21
N SER A 61 10.61 -20.03 9.77
CA SER A 61 12.03 -19.88 10.13
C SER A 61 12.29 -18.84 11.22
N TYR A 62 11.39 -17.88 11.44
CA TYR A 62 11.60 -16.81 12.42
C TYR A 62 11.57 -17.30 13.88
N CYS A 63 10.56 -18.11 14.23
CA CYS A 63 10.39 -18.68 15.57
C CYS A 63 9.91 -20.13 15.55
N GLY A 64 10.13 -20.83 14.43
CA GLY A 64 9.70 -22.22 14.27
C GLY A 64 8.18 -22.36 14.27
N ALA A 65 7.72 -23.46 14.88
CA ALA A 65 6.32 -23.86 14.96
C ALA A 65 5.39 -22.87 15.70
N GLN A 66 5.95 -21.91 16.44
CA GLN A 66 5.19 -20.94 17.23
C GLN A 66 4.73 -19.72 16.42
N CYS A 67 5.30 -19.52 15.23
CA CYS A 67 4.97 -18.41 14.35
C CYS A 67 3.74 -18.75 13.51
N PRO A 68 2.90 -17.76 13.17
CA PRO A 68 1.90 -17.94 12.14
C PRO A 68 2.61 -18.30 10.82
N ASP A 69 2.01 -19.19 10.06
CA ASP A 69 2.54 -19.65 8.78
C ASP A 69 1.37 -19.90 7.83
N ASN A 70 1.40 -19.25 6.67
CA ASN A 70 0.44 -19.40 5.58
C ASN A 70 1.09 -19.94 4.28
N GLY A 71 2.36 -20.32 4.32
CA GLY A 71 3.09 -20.83 3.15
C GLY A 71 3.81 -19.76 2.32
N THR A 72 3.71 -18.48 2.68
CA THR A 72 4.34 -17.33 2.00
C THR A 72 5.23 -16.52 2.95
N GLN A 73 6.08 -15.65 2.39
CA GLN A 73 6.76 -14.63 3.17
C GLN A 73 5.72 -13.66 3.75
N TYR A 74 5.98 -13.19 4.96
CA TYR A 74 5.09 -12.25 5.62
C TYR A 74 5.88 -11.29 6.50
N PHE A 75 5.26 -10.17 6.85
CA PHE A 75 5.83 -9.24 7.81
C PHE A 75 5.50 -9.69 9.24
N VAL A 76 6.50 -9.72 10.12
CA VAL A 76 6.34 -9.95 11.55
C VAL A 76 6.93 -8.80 12.36
N ALA A 77 6.16 -8.35 13.35
CA ALA A 77 6.60 -7.49 14.44
C ALA A 77 6.51 -8.32 15.73
N PRO A 78 7.64 -8.90 16.19
CA PRO A 78 7.64 -9.97 17.19
C PRO A 78 7.25 -9.49 18.59
N TYR A 79 7.74 -8.31 18.93
CA TYR A 79 7.64 -7.69 20.22
C TYR A 79 7.28 -6.25 20.02
N GLY A 80 6.65 -5.66 21.03
CA GLY A 80 6.50 -4.24 21.01
C GLY A 80 5.66 -3.72 22.14
N PRO A 81 6.10 -2.70 22.88
CA PRO A 81 5.15 -1.77 23.48
C PRO A 81 4.29 -1.12 22.37
N GLU A 82 3.36 -0.22 22.70
CA GLU A 82 2.53 0.51 21.71
C GLU A 82 3.31 1.24 20.57
N SER A 83 4.64 1.27 20.67
CA SER A 83 5.56 1.91 19.72
C SER A 83 5.93 1.04 18.51
N THR A 84 5.88 -0.30 18.58
CA THR A 84 6.21 -1.14 17.40
C THR A 84 5.15 -0.97 16.32
N SER A 85 5.59 -0.75 15.08
CA SER A 85 4.69 -0.55 13.95
C SER A 85 5.33 -0.74 12.59
N LEU A 86 4.47 -1.00 11.62
CA LEU A 86 4.78 -0.95 10.21
C LEU A 86 3.99 0.19 9.57
N THR A 87 4.67 1.19 9.01
CA THR A 87 4.02 2.32 8.34
C THR A 87 4.17 2.19 6.84
N MET A 88 3.05 2.14 6.13
CA MET A 88 2.93 2.02 4.68
C MET A 88 2.61 3.38 4.05
N THR A 89 3.32 3.72 2.97
CA THR A 89 3.06 4.89 2.12
C THR A 89 3.16 4.50 0.64
N LYS A 90 2.53 5.27 -0.25
CA LYS A 90 2.63 4.98 -1.68
C LYS A 90 4.02 5.37 -2.20
N ALA A 91 4.71 4.43 -2.86
CA ALA A 91 6.02 4.71 -3.44
C ALA A 91 5.91 5.77 -4.54
N GLY A 92 6.80 6.76 -4.50
CA GLY A 92 6.72 7.94 -5.37
C GLY A 92 5.64 8.95 -4.98
N GLY A 93 4.98 8.76 -3.83
CA GLY A 93 3.90 9.61 -3.34
C GLY A 93 2.54 9.31 -3.97
N GLY A 94 1.54 10.12 -3.61
CA GLY A 94 0.16 9.95 -4.04
C GLY A 94 -0.72 9.31 -2.98
N LEU A 95 -1.98 9.08 -3.35
CA LEU A 95 -3.03 8.63 -2.45
C LEU A 95 -3.42 7.20 -2.77
N PHE A 96 -3.82 6.46 -1.75
CA PHE A 96 -4.27 5.07 -1.90
C PHE A 96 -5.47 4.78 -1.01
N GLY A 97 -6.13 3.65 -1.25
CA GLY A 97 -7.12 3.06 -0.35
C GLY A 97 -6.72 1.63 0.01
N LEU A 98 -7.27 1.11 1.10
CA LEU A 98 -7.11 -0.29 1.50
C LEU A 98 -8.47 -0.97 1.51
N SER A 99 -8.52 -2.24 1.07
CA SER A 99 -9.74 -3.05 1.09
C SER A 99 -9.66 -4.23 2.05
N SER A 100 -8.50 -4.89 2.14
CA SER A 100 -8.30 -5.99 3.07
C SER A 100 -6.81 -6.21 3.38
N PHE A 101 -6.54 -7.03 4.39
CA PHE A 101 -5.23 -7.61 4.67
C PHE A 101 -5.41 -8.94 5.42
N ASP A 102 -4.40 -9.79 5.40
CA ASP A 102 -4.33 -10.96 6.27
C ASP A 102 -3.51 -10.61 7.52
N GLY A 103 -4.00 -10.96 8.70
CA GLY A 103 -3.33 -10.65 9.96
C GLY A 103 -3.38 -11.78 10.98
N ALA A 104 -2.39 -11.81 11.86
CA ALA A 104 -2.30 -12.71 13.02
C ALA A 104 -1.53 -12.03 14.17
N GLY A 105 -1.54 -12.63 15.36
CA GLY A 105 -0.53 -12.31 16.37
C GLY A 105 0.85 -12.83 15.95
N ALA A 106 1.93 -12.28 16.49
CA ALA A 106 3.28 -12.68 16.10
C ALA A 106 3.62 -14.12 16.48
N PHE A 107 3.22 -14.56 17.68
CA PHE A 107 3.61 -15.85 18.24
C PHE A 107 2.52 -16.49 19.07
N ASN A 108 2.61 -17.82 19.20
CA ASN A 108 1.95 -18.55 20.27
C ASN A 108 2.97 -19.37 21.08
N PHE A 109 3.20 -18.96 22.33
CA PHE A 109 4.09 -19.66 23.25
C PHE A 109 3.43 -20.82 24.02
N GLY A 110 2.15 -21.09 23.80
CA GLY A 110 1.42 -22.17 24.50
C GLY A 110 1.10 -21.87 25.97
N GLU A 111 1.42 -20.67 26.46
CA GLU A 111 1.20 -20.23 27.85
C GLU A 111 -0.11 -19.43 28.05
N GLY A 112 -1.12 -19.72 27.22
CA GLY A 112 -2.40 -19.01 27.23
C GLY A 112 -2.36 -17.66 26.52
N SER A 113 -3.52 -17.00 26.43
CA SER A 113 -3.71 -15.78 25.63
C SER A 113 -3.01 -14.52 26.16
N ILE A 114 -2.24 -14.63 27.25
CA ILE A 114 -1.64 -13.49 27.96
C ILE A 114 -0.56 -12.80 27.12
N PHE A 115 0.16 -13.55 26.29
CA PHE A 115 1.23 -13.07 25.40
C PHE A 115 0.75 -12.77 23.97
N ILE A 116 -0.56 -12.75 23.75
CA ILE A 116 -1.15 -12.54 22.42
C ILE A 116 -1.99 -11.26 22.50
N PRO A 117 -1.74 -10.26 21.65
CA PRO A 117 -2.56 -9.06 21.62
C PRO A 117 -4.02 -9.40 21.31
N ASN A 118 -4.95 -8.54 21.71
CA ASN A 118 -6.36 -8.72 21.37
C ASN A 118 -6.65 -8.31 19.94
N GLN A 119 -5.94 -7.31 19.43
CA GLN A 119 -6.26 -6.72 18.13
C GLN A 119 -5.04 -6.16 17.41
N ILE A 120 -5.12 -6.14 16.09
CA ILE A 120 -4.29 -5.31 15.21
C ILE A 120 -4.99 -3.97 15.05
N ASP A 121 -4.27 -2.90 15.36
CA ASP A 121 -4.71 -1.52 15.28
C ASP A 121 -4.16 -0.88 14.01
N VAL A 122 -5.06 -0.41 13.14
CA VAL A 122 -4.68 0.24 11.88
C VAL A 122 -5.17 1.67 11.88
N THR A 123 -4.23 2.61 11.75
CA THR A 123 -4.52 4.05 11.71
C THR A 123 -4.05 4.63 10.40
N GLY A 124 -4.98 5.17 9.61
CA GLY A 124 -4.73 5.84 8.35
C GLY A 124 -4.75 7.35 8.49
N VAL A 125 -3.81 8.05 7.85
CA VAL A 125 -3.82 9.52 7.72
C VAL A 125 -4.49 9.88 6.40
N LEU A 126 -5.53 10.72 6.44
CA LEU A 126 -6.29 11.12 5.25
C LEU A 126 -5.67 12.32 4.55
N ALA A 127 -5.86 12.41 3.24
CA ALA A 127 -5.50 13.61 2.49
C ALA A 127 -6.37 14.80 2.96
N GLY A 128 -5.74 15.95 3.21
CA GLY A 128 -6.38 17.10 3.83
C GLY A 128 -6.35 17.09 5.37
N GLY A 129 -5.76 16.05 5.98
CA GLY A 129 -5.59 15.92 7.42
C GLY A 129 -6.65 15.06 8.09
N GLY A 130 -6.45 14.78 9.39
CA GLY A 130 -7.28 13.85 10.15
C GLY A 130 -6.85 12.39 9.97
N THR A 131 -7.48 11.52 10.77
CA THR A 131 -7.15 10.09 10.80
C THR A 131 -8.40 9.22 10.77
N VAL A 132 -8.30 8.04 10.16
CA VAL A 132 -9.24 6.93 10.33
C VAL A 132 -8.55 5.85 11.16
N HIS A 133 -9.32 5.13 11.96
CA HIS A 133 -8.80 4.05 12.78
C HIS A 133 -9.76 2.88 12.77
N GLN A 134 -9.23 1.66 12.69
CA GLN A 134 -9.98 0.43 12.82
C GLN A 134 -9.14 -0.63 13.54
N ALA A 135 -9.78 -1.33 14.47
CA ALA A 135 -9.21 -2.42 15.22
C ALA A 135 -9.75 -3.76 14.71
N PHE A 136 -8.86 -4.74 14.53
CA PHE A 136 -9.17 -6.07 14.01
C PHE A 136 -8.83 -7.11 15.06
N GLN A 137 -9.85 -7.81 15.59
CA GLN A 137 -9.66 -8.80 16.63
C GLN A 137 -8.84 -9.98 16.10
N ILE A 138 -7.72 -10.27 16.76
CA ILE A 138 -6.84 -11.38 16.39
C ILE A 138 -7.55 -12.70 16.70
N ASP A 139 -7.57 -13.59 15.71
CA ASP A 139 -7.92 -14.98 15.97
C ASP A 139 -6.80 -15.64 16.78
N LYS A 140 -7.12 -16.00 18.04
CA LYS A 140 -6.19 -16.68 18.94
C LYS A 140 -6.22 -18.21 18.76
N SER A 141 -6.93 -18.71 17.75
CA SER A 141 -6.90 -20.11 17.37
C SER A 141 -5.56 -20.48 16.73
N THR A 142 -5.15 -21.73 16.90
CA THR A 142 -3.83 -22.22 16.46
C THR A 142 -3.98 -23.21 15.32
N GLY A 143 -3.10 -23.12 14.33
CA GLY A 143 -2.98 -24.08 13.25
C GLY A 143 -2.38 -25.41 13.73
N SER A 144 -2.32 -26.38 12.82
CA SER A 144 -1.78 -27.73 13.07
C SER A 144 -0.32 -27.75 13.52
N THR A 145 0.42 -26.66 13.26
CA THR A 145 1.82 -26.48 13.64
C THR A 145 1.98 -25.85 15.03
N GLY A 146 0.91 -25.28 15.62
CA GLY A 146 0.93 -24.61 16.92
C GLY A 146 0.97 -23.07 16.86
N GLY A 147 1.32 -22.49 15.71
CA GLY A 147 1.27 -21.05 15.45
C GLY A 147 -0.15 -20.52 15.30
N LEU A 148 -0.32 -19.20 15.39
CA LEU A 148 -1.63 -18.54 15.20
C LEU A 148 -2.06 -18.60 13.74
N ASN A 149 -3.38 -18.66 13.49
CA ASN A 149 -3.91 -18.64 12.13
C ASN A 149 -3.95 -17.21 11.57
N PHE A 150 -3.54 -17.04 10.32
CA PHE A 150 -3.85 -15.83 9.57
C PHE A 150 -5.34 -15.73 9.32
N THR A 151 -5.88 -14.52 9.53
CA THR A 151 -7.28 -14.18 9.28
C THR A 151 -7.36 -13.05 8.28
N SER A 152 -8.20 -13.19 7.27
CA SER A 152 -8.48 -12.10 6.33
C SER A 152 -9.45 -11.08 6.93
N TYR A 153 -9.00 -9.84 7.03
CA TYR A 153 -9.77 -8.71 7.54
C TYR A 153 -10.13 -7.74 6.43
N ALA A 154 -11.37 -7.23 6.46
CA ALA A 154 -11.84 -6.21 5.53
C ALA A 154 -11.85 -4.84 6.18
N PHE A 155 -11.26 -3.85 5.50
CA PHE A 155 -11.35 -2.46 5.93
C PHE A 155 -12.75 -1.91 5.69
N SER A 156 -13.18 -1.00 6.56
CA SER A 156 -14.36 -0.19 6.28
C SER A 156 -14.10 0.78 5.11
N SER A 157 -15.16 1.28 4.49
CA SER A 157 -15.06 2.21 3.36
C SER A 157 -14.40 3.55 3.69
N SER A 158 -14.08 3.83 4.95
CA SER A 158 -13.34 5.03 5.35
C SER A 158 -11.85 4.97 5.03
N PHE A 159 -11.28 3.78 4.75
CA PHE A 159 -9.87 3.61 4.37
C PHE A 159 -9.62 3.92 2.90
N THR A 160 -9.98 5.13 2.49
CA THR A 160 -9.73 5.67 1.14
C THR A 160 -9.06 7.03 1.26
N ASN A 161 -8.43 7.50 0.18
CA ASN A 161 -7.79 8.82 0.15
C ASN A 161 -6.69 8.97 1.23
N LEU A 162 -5.93 7.90 1.45
CA LEU A 162 -4.90 7.78 2.48
C LEU A 162 -3.56 8.29 1.97
N VAL A 163 -2.85 9.00 2.84
CA VAL A 163 -1.45 9.43 2.65
C VAL A 163 -0.50 8.41 3.26
N SER A 164 -0.86 7.84 4.42
CA SER A 164 -0.11 6.80 5.10
C SER A 164 -1.04 5.90 5.91
N VAL A 165 -0.60 4.68 6.17
CA VAL A 165 -1.27 3.74 7.08
C VAL A 165 -0.25 3.17 8.03
N ARG A 166 -0.52 3.22 9.33
CA ARG A 166 0.29 2.59 10.37
C ARG A 166 -0.44 1.37 10.90
N PHE A 167 0.21 0.21 10.85
CA PHE A 167 -0.19 -1.00 11.53
C PHE A 167 0.55 -1.12 12.86
N SER A 168 -0.18 -1.51 13.90
CA SER A 168 0.31 -1.78 15.26
C SER A 168 -0.61 -2.82 15.90
N SER A 169 -0.37 -3.19 17.16
CA SER A 169 -1.29 -4.06 17.89
C SER A 169 -1.37 -3.69 19.36
N SER A 170 -2.44 -4.13 20.03
CA SER A 170 -2.68 -3.84 21.45
C SER A 170 -3.53 -4.92 22.14
N GLY A 171 -3.56 -4.84 23.47
CA GLY A 171 -4.45 -5.64 24.32
C GLY A 171 -3.86 -6.96 24.83
N SER A 172 -2.55 -7.18 24.73
CA SER A 172 -1.89 -8.22 25.54
C SER A 172 -1.88 -7.82 27.02
N ASP A 173 -1.96 -8.79 27.92
CA ASP A 173 -1.83 -8.57 29.37
C ASP A 173 -0.44 -8.04 29.74
N LEU A 174 0.57 -8.34 28.90
CA LEU A 174 1.93 -7.85 29.02
C LEU A 174 2.24 -7.05 27.76
N SER A 175 2.27 -5.72 27.87
CA SER A 175 2.34 -4.83 26.72
C SER A 175 3.56 -5.03 25.82
N GLU A 176 4.64 -5.63 26.31
CA GLU A 176 5.83 -6.02 25.53
C GLU A 176 5.53 -7.09 24.47
N PHE A 177 4.44 -7.83 24.63
CA PHE A 177 3.99 -8.91 23.76
C PHE A 177 2.85 -8.50 22.82
N ASN A 178 2.70 -7.21 22.53
CA ASN A 178 1.83 -6.76 21.44
C ASN A 178 2.50 -6.96 20.07
N GLY A 179 2.87 -8.22 19.79
CA GLY A 179 3.42 -8.63 18.51
C GLY A 179 2.34 -9.01 17.50
N PHE A 180 2.54 -8.67 16.24
CA PHE A 180 1.60 -8.94 15.16
C PHE A 180 2.31 -9.37 13.88
N SER A 181 1.56 -10.04 13.00
CA SER A 181 2.01 -10.45 11.67
C SER A 181 1.00 -9.98 10.63
N ILE A 182 1.49 -9.59 9.45
CA ILE A 182 0.67 -9.08 8.34
C ILE A 182 1.13 -9.69 7.04
N ASP A 183 0.17 -9.99 6.17
CA ASP A 183 0.39 -10.41 4.80
C ASP A 183 -0.76 -9.92 3.88
N ASN A 184 -0.60 -10.06 2.56
CA ASN A 184 -1.63 -9.85 1.54
C ASN A 184 -2.43 -8.54 1.69
N ILE A 185 -1.72 -7.41 1.83
CA ILE A 185 -2.36 -6.09 1.94
C ILE A 185 -2.93 -5.71 0.58
N ASN A 186 -4.25 -5.71 0.46
CA ASN A 186 -4.95 -5.32 -0.75
C ASN A 186 -5.20 -3.80 -0.76
N ALA A 187 -4.46 -3.12 -1.62
CA ALA A 187 -4.52 -1.68 -1.80
C ALA A 187 -5.08 -1.31 -3.18
N THR A 188 -5.74 -0.16 -3.25
CA THR A 188 -6.12 0.48 -4.51
C THR A 188 -5.25 1.73 -4.68
N ALA A 189 -4.30 1.65 -5.60
CA ALA A 189 -3.43 2.77 -5.89
C ALA A 189 -4.09 3.66 -6.95
N VAL A 190 -4.26 4.94 -6.63
CA VAL A 190 -4.64 5.95 -7.62
C VAL A 190 -3.35 6.34 -8.33
N THR A 191 -3.20 5.95 -9.60
CA THR A 191 -2.03 6.39 -10.38
C THR A 191 -2.08 7.90 -10.53
N ALA A 192 -1.01 8.59 -10.13
CA ALA A 192 -0.87 10.00 -10.43
C ALA A 192 -0.88 10.18 -11.95
N VAL A 193 -1.74 11.08 -12.43
CA VAL A 193 -1.73 11.51 -13.84
C VAL A 193 -0.31 12.02 -14.15
N PRO A 194 0.28 11.67 -15.32
CA PRO A 194 1.59 12.17 -15.71
C PRO A 194 1.68 13.68 -15.48
N GLU A 195 2.70 14.09 -14.75
CA GLU A 195 2.78 15.41 -14.15
C GLU A 195 2.58 16.56 -15.16
N PRO A 196 2.13 17.75 -14.69
CA PRO A 196 1.96 18.94 -15.53
C PRO A 196 3.15 19.29 -16.43
N GLU A 197 4.37 18.90 -16.04
CA GLU A 197 5.58 19.07 -16.85
C GLU A 197 5.54 18.23 -18.14
N THR A 198 4.96 17.03 -18.11
CA THR A 198 4.76 16.20 -19.31
C THR A 198 3.78 16.88 -20.27
N TYR A 199 2.74 17.53 -19.74
CA TYR A 199 1.84 18.35 -20.55
C TYR A 199 2.54 19.58 -21.10
N ALA A 200 3.38 20.25 -20.32
CA ALA A 200 4.17 21.38 -20.79
C ALA A 200 5.13 20.96 -21.91
N MET A 201 5.77 19.80 -21.81
CA MET A 201 6.68 19.25 -22.84
C MET A 201 5.92 18.79 -24.09
N LEU A 202 4.74 18.17 -23.92
CA LEU A 202 3.86 17.83 -25.04
C LEU A 202 3.38 19.11 -25.76
N LEU A 203 2.92 20.11 -25.02
CA LEU A 203 2.48 21.40 -25.55
C LEU A 203 3.63 22.17 -26.20
N ALA A 204 4.84 22.12 -25.62
CA ALA A 204 6.04 22.68 -26.22
C ALA A 204 6.37 21.97 -27.54
N GLY A 205 6.30 20.63 -27.58
CA GLY A 205 6.46 19.84 -28.80
C GLY A 205 5.45 20.21 -29.89
N LEU A 206 4.17 20.31 -29.52
CA LEU A 206 3.09 20.73 -30.43
C LEU A 206 3.26 22.19 -30.88
N GLY A 207 3.70 23.07 -29.99
CA GLY A 207 4.02 24.47 -30.30
C GLY A 207 5.13 24.59 -31.35
N MET A 208 6.21 23.82 -31.22
CA MET A 208 7.29 23.78 -32.22
C MET A 208 6.79 23.30 -33.59
N MET A 209 5.94 22.28 -33.63
CA MET A 209 5.36 21.78 -34.89
C MET A 209 4.47 22.83 -35.57
N GLY A 210 3.70 23.61 -34.80
CA GLY A 210 2.92 24.74 -35.32
C GLY A 210 3.80 25.84 -35.94
N VAL A 211 4.92 26.18 -35.31
CA VAL A 211 5.88 27.16 -35.83
C VAL A 211 6.51 26.70 -37.15
N ILE A 212 6.91 25.43 -37.23
CA ILE A 212 7.46 24.83 -38.47
C ILE A 212 6.41 24.88 -39.60
N GLY A 213 5.17 24.51 -39.30
CA GLY A 213 4.06 24.59 -40.25
C GLY A 213 3.81 26.00 -40.79
N ARG A 214 3.94 27.04 -39.95
CA ARG A 214 3.80 28.44 -40.37
C ARG A 214 4.90 28.89 -41.34
N ARG A 215 6.14 28.42 -41.15
CA ARG A 215 7.27 28.76 -42.04
C ARG A 215 7.07 28.20 -43.44
N ARG A 216 6.54 26.97 -43.54
CA ARG A 216 6.30 26.30 -44.85
C ARG A 216 5.18 26.92 -45.68
N ARG A 217 4.30 27.73 -45.08
CA ARG A 217 3.24 28.46 -45.81
C ARG A 217 3.68 29.84 -46.31
N LYS A 218 4.82 30.35 -45.83
CA LYS A 218 5.37 31.66 -46.21
C LYS A 218 6.51 31.57 -47.22
N ALA A 219 6.97 30.36 -47.53
CA ALA A 219 7.84 30.04 -48.67
C ALA A 219 6.97 29.41 -49.75
#